data_AF-A0A926AYM7-F1
#
_entry.id   AF-A0A926AYM7-F1
#
_cell.length_a   1.000
_cell.length_b   1.000
_cell.length_c   1.000
_cell.angle_alpha   90.00
_cell.angle_beta   90.00
_cell.angle_gamma   90.00
#
_symmetry.space_group_name_H-M   'P 1'
#
loop_
_entity.id
_entity.type
_entity.pdbx_description
1 polymer ?
#
loop_
_entity_poly.entity_id
_entity_poly.type
_entity_poly.pdbx_seq_one_letter_code
_entity_poly.pdbx_strand_id
1 'polypeptide(L)'
;MKTRQANELTLASLSERFGIGETSEPHAFDEWQDNLPELDSIHAQQLDRLKERYRYLRKHGLDEEGVKLTMLSPLLDLTGFFDPLFQPKTEAQVENLYDVVLTLRRLAQIIVSK
;
A
#
# COMPACT_ATOMS: atom_id res chain seq x y z
N MET A 1 -17.76 24.20 -13.94
CA MET A 1 -17.48 22.93 -13.24
C MET A 1 -17.25 23.26 -11.76
N LYS A 2 -18.00 22.68 -10.82
CA LYS A 2 -17.80 22.92 -9.37
C LYS A 2 -16.80 21.91 -8.83
N THR A 3 -15.74 22.39 -8.19
CA THR A 3 -14.72 21.58 -7.51
C THR A 3 -15.27 21.14 -6.15
N ARG A 4 -15.12 19.85 -5.80
CA ARG A 4 -15.46 19.32 -4.47
C ARG A 4 -14.19 19.21 -3.62
N GLN A 5 -14.34 19.34 -2.31
CA GLN A 5 -13.22 19.12 -1.38
C GLN A 5 -12.91 17.62 -1.28
N ALA A 6 -11.63 17.27 -1.14
CA ALA A 6 -11.19 15.87 -1.13
C ALA A 6 -11.78 15.06 0.05
N ASN A 7 -12.02 15.71 1.19
CA ASN A 7 -12.62 15.11 2.38
C ASN A 7 -14.13 14.78 2.22
N GLU A 8 -14.79 15.30 1.19
CA GLU A 8 -16.19 14.98 0.86
C GLU A 8 -16.29 13.83 -0.17
N LEU A 9 -15.16 13.29 -0.62
CA LEU A 9 -15.09 12.24 -1.62
C LEU A 9 -14.78 10.89 -0.96
N THR A 10 -15.40 9.85 -1.49
CA THR A 10 -15.13 8.46 -1.12
C THR A 10 -14.82 7.67 -2.39
N LEU A 11 -14.06 6.58 -2.29
CA LEU A 11 -13.80 5.72 -3.44
C LEU A 11 -15.10 5.21 -4.08
N ALA A 12 -16.13 4.95 -3.26
CA ALA A 12 -17.46 4.55 -3.73
C ALA A 12 -18.14 5.64 -4.58
N SER A 13 -18.13 6.90 -4.13
CA SER A 13 -18.75 8.00 -4.88
C SER A 13 -17.96 8.36 -6.16
N LEU A 14 -16.64 8.15 -6.16
CA LEU A 14 -15.82 8.28 -7.37
C LEU A 14 -16.09 7.14 -8.35
N SER A 15 -16.23 5.91 -7.86
CA SER A 15 -16.59 4.73 -8.68
C SER A 15 -17.92 4.92 -9.39
N GLU A 16 -18.97 5.33 -8.67
CA GLU A 16 -20.29 5.58 -9.24
C GLU A 16 -20.27 6.69 -10.31
N ARG A 17 -19.53 7.77 -10.04
CA ARG A 17 -19.51 8.95 -10.92
C ARG A 17 -18.68 8.77 -12.18
N PHE A 18 -17.56 8.07 -12.08
CA PHE A 18 -16.58 7.94 -13.16
C PHE A 18 -16.55 6.54 -13.78
N GLY A 19 -17.35 5.60 -13.28
CA GLY A 19 -17.33 4.20 -13.72
C GLY A 19 -16.01 3.49 -13.44
N ILE A 20 -15.24 3.98 -12.46
CA ILE A 20 -13.93 3.41 -12.11
C ILE A 20 -14.10 2.23 -11.15
N GLY A 21 -13.31 1.18 -11.33
CA GLY A 21 -13.34 -0.03 -10.51
C GLY A 21 -11.94 -0.50 -10.14
N GLU A 22 -11.85 -1.42 -9.18
CA GLU A 22 -10.60 -2.12 -8.92
C GLU A 22 -10.27 -3.02 -10.12
N THR A 23 -9.07 -2.85 -10.67
CA THR A 23 -8.55 -3.77 -11.69
C THR A 23 -7.99 -5.02 -11.03
N SER A 24 -8.29 -6.19 -11.62
CA SER A 24 -7.64 -7.46 -11.28
C SER A 24 -6.67 -7.91 -12.36
N GLU A 25 -6.47 -7.09 -13.39
CA GLU A 25 -5.50 -7.34 -14.45
C GLU A 25 -4.09 -7.32 -13.84
N PRO A 26 -3.34 -8.43 -13.91
CA PRO A 26 -1.99 -8.50 -13.39
C PRO A 26 -1.12 -7.39 -14.00
N HIS A 27 -1.27 -7.14 -15.31
CA HIS A 27 -0.49 -6.20 -16.11
C HIS A 27 -1.02 -4.77 -16.12
N ALA A 28 -1.83 -4.38 -15.13
CA ALA A 28 -2.37 -3.02 -15.06
C ALA A 28 -1.29 -1.94 -14.86
N PHE A 29 -0.15 -2.32 -14.27
CA PHE A 29 1.01 -1.48 -14.03
C PHE A 29 2.28 -2.27 -14.34
N ASP A 30 2.58 -2.45 -15.61
CA ASP A 30 3.76 -3.22 -16.05
C ASP A 30 5.06 -2.56 -15.56
N GLU A 31 5.10 -1.23 -15.46
CA GLU A 31 6.26 -0.50 -14.93
C GLU A 31 6.59 -0.84 -13.48
N TRP A 32 5.65 -1.43 -12.73
CA TRP A 32 5.83 -1.85 -11.35
C TRP A 32 6.18 -3.34 -11.22
N GLN A 33 6.11 -4.10 -12.31
CA GLN A 33 6.40 -5.53 -12.34
C GLN A 33 7.69 -5.85 -13.10
N ASP A 34 8.16 -4.93 -13.92
CA ASP A 34 9.43 -5.05 -14.64
C ASP A 34 10.63 -5.11 -13.69
N ASN A 35 11.54 -6.05 -13.97
CA ASN A 35 12.83 -6.22 -13.27
C ASN A 35 12.75 -6.44 -11.75
N LEU A 36 11.65 -7.03 -11.25
CA LEU A 36 11.58 -7.46 -9.85
C LEU A 36 12.32 -8.78 -9.62
N PRO A 37 12.93 -8.98 -8.44
CA PRO A 37 13.48 -10.28 -8.06
C PRO A 37 12.36 -11.33 -7.94
N GLU A 38 12.71 -12.60 -8.19
CA GLU A 38 11.76 -13.70 -8.01
C GLU A 38 11.32 -13.80 -6.54
N LEU A 39 10.00 -13.90 -6.35
CA LEU A 39 9.41 -14.05 -5.03
C LEU A 39 9.26 -15.54 -4.69
N ASP A 40 9.78 -15.96 -3.55
CA ASP A 40 9.56 -17.32 -3.06
C ASP A 40 8.06 -17.61 -2.81
N SER A 41 7.69 -18.87 -3.03
CA SER A 41 6.36 -19.43 -2.84
C SER A 41 5.75 -19.15 -1.45
N ILE A 42 6.56 -19.15 -0.39
CA ILE A 42 6.07 -18.89 0.97
C ILE A 42 5.68 -17.42 1.12
N HIS A 43 6.56 -16.52 0.68
CA HIS A 43 6.29 -15.08 0.69
C HIS A 43 5.11 -14.72 -0.21
N ALA A 44 4.99 -15.33 -1.40
CA ALA A 44 3.84 -15.16 -2.29
C ALA A 44 2.52 -15.52 -1.57
N GLN A 45 2.48 -16.68 -0.91
CA GLN A 45 1.29 -17.11 -0.18
C GLN A 45 0.95 -16.20 1.02
N GLN A 46 1.96 -15.64 1.69
CA GLN A 46 1.76 -14.66 2.76
C GLN A 46 1.17 -13.35 2.22
N LEU A 47 1.68 -12.85 1.10
CA LEU A 47 1.17 -11.64 0.43
C LEU A 47 -0.25 -11.84 -0.10
N ASP A 48 -0.57 -13.01 -0.65
CA ASP A 48 -1.92 -13.33 -1.11
C ASP A 48 -2.94 -13.26 0.03
N ARG A 49 -2.62 -13.89 1.17
CA ARG A 49 -3.46 -13.82 2.38
C ARG A 49 -3.65 -12.39 2.87
N LEU A 50 -2.58 -11.60 2.85
CA LEU A 50 -2.63 -10.20 3.27
C LEU A 50 -3.54 -9.37 2.36
N LYS A 51 -3.40 -9.57 1.04
CA LYS A 51 -4.22 -8.91 0.01
C LYS A 51 -5.71 -9.24 0.15
N GLU A 52 -6.05 -10.51 0.36
CA GLU A 52 -7.44 -10.94 0.60
C GLU A 52 -8.02 -10.29 1.86
N ARG A 53 -7.26 -10.28 2.95
CA ARG A 53 -7.68 -9.70 4.23
C ARG A 53 -7.92 -8.20 4.12
N TYR A 54 -7.01 -7.48 3.47
CA TYR A 54 -7.17 -6.05 3.19
C TYR A 54 -8.41 -5.78 2.33
N ARG A 55 -8.61 -6.55 1.25
CA ARG A 55 -9.81 -6.42 0.38
C ARG A 55 -11.11 -6.63 1.14
N TYR A 56 -11.14 -7.58 2.07
CA TYR A 56 -12.29 -7.79 2.94
C TYR A 56 -12.50 -6.58 3.86
N LEU A 57 -11.49 -6.21 4.63
CA LEU A 57 -11.59 -5.16 5.66
C LEU A 57 -11.91 -3.78 5.06
N ARG A 58 -11.33 -3.44 3.92
CA ARG A 58 -11.58 -2.16 3.22
C ARG A 58 -13.06 -1.97 2.89
N LYS A 59 -13.80 -3.04 2.60
CA LYS A 59 -15.25 -2.96 2.32
C LYS A 59 -16.07 -2.51 3.54
N HIS A 60 -15.54 -2.66 4.74
CA HIS A 60 -16.21 -2.34 5.99
C HIS A 60 -15.80 -0.98 6.59
N GLY A 61 -15.02 -0.18 5.86
CA GLY A 61 -14.50 1.10 6.34
C GLY A 61 -13.25 0.89 7.18
N LEU A 62 -12.10 0.89 6.52
CA LEU A 62 -10.80 0.79 7.16
C LEU A 62 -10.22 2.19 7.30
N ASP A 63 -10.01 2.63 8.53
CA ASP A 63 -9.32 3.89 8.82
C ASP A 63 -7.80 3.71 8.73
N GLU A 64 -7.08 4.80 8.90
CA GLU A 64 -5.62 4.80 8.79
C GLU A 64 -4.94 3.81 9.75
N GLU A 65 -5.39 3.77 11.01
CA GLU A 65 -4.87 2.84 12.02
C GLU A 65 -5.17 1.39 11.64
N GLY A 66 -6.38 1.12 11.13
CA GLY A 66 -6.74 -0.16 10.56
C GLY A 66 -5.82 -0.58 9.42
N VAL A 67 -5.46 0.33 8.52
CA VAL A 67 -4.48 0.06 7.44
C VAL A 67 -3.09 -0.23 8.03
N LYS A 68 -2.64 0.56 9.01
CA LYS A 68 -1.34 0.39 9.69
C LYS A 68 -1.23 -1.01 10.31
N LEU A 69 -2.27 -1.46 11.01
CA LEU A 69 -2.28 -2.76 11.69
C LEU A 69 -2.47 -3.94 10.74
N THR A 70 -3.32 -3.80 9.73
CA THR A 70 -3.79 -4.95 8.94
C THR A 70 -3.00 -5.16 7.64
N MET A 71 -2.26 -4.15 7.18
CA MET A 71 -1.48 -4.20 5.96
C MET A 71 -0.02 -3.83 6.22
N LEU A 72 0.24 -2.63 6.79
CA LEU A 72 1.60 -2.10 6.88
C LEU A 72 2.47 -2.90 7.84
N SER A 73 1.99 -3.13 9.07
CA SER A 73 2.75 -3.88 10.07
C SER A 73 3.13 -5.29 9.59
N PRO A 74 2.21 -6.11 9.03
CA PRO A 74 2.58 -7.39 8.43
C PRO A 74 3.63 -7.28 7.32
N LEU A 75 3.57 -6.27 6.45
CA LEU A 75 4.59 -6.09 5.40
C LEU A 75 5.97 -5.77 5.98
N LEU A 76 6.02 -4.91 7.00
CA LEU A 76 7.26 -4.56 7.68
C LEU A 76 7.88 -5.78 8.40
N ASP A 77 7.03 -6.62 8.99
CA ASP A 77 7.45 -7.89 9.60
C ASP A 77 8.01 -8.86 8.56
N LEU A 78 7.27 -9.09 7.46
CA LEU A 78 7.70 -9.97 6.36
C LEU A 78 9.04 -9.56 5.74
N THR A 79 9.40 -8.29 5.83
CA THR A 79 10.62 -7.73 5.24
C THR A 79 11.74 -7.51 6.27
N GLY A 80 11.53 -7.92 7.53
CA GLY A 80 12.53 -7.84 8.59
C GLY A 80 12.80 -6.40 9.07
N PHE A 81 11.89 -5.45 8.84
CA PHE A 81 12.07 -4.06 9.31
C PHE A 81 11.90 -3.90 10.82
N PHE A 82 11.44 -4.95 11.51
CA PHE A 82 11.46 -5.04 12.96
C PHE A 82 12.70 -5.76 13.50
N ASP A 83 13.57 -6.28 12.64
CA ASP A 83 14.79 -6.98 13.04
C ASP A 83 15.86 -6.01 13.56
N PRO A 84 16.84 -6.51 14.35
CA PRO A 84 18.00 -5.74 14.75
C PRO A 84 18.68 -5.07 13.53
N LEU A 85 19.22 -3.86 13.74
CA LEU A 85 19.75 -2.92 12.73
C LEU A 85 18.72 -1.96 12.12
N PHE A 86 17.43 -2.21 12.31
CA PHE A 86 16.37 -1.24 12.01
C PHE A 86 15.81 -0.64 13.30
N GLN A 87 15.59 0.67 13.30
CA GLN A 87 14.94 1.39 14.39
C GLN A 87 13.74 2.12 13.81
N PRO A 88 12.58 1.45 13.69
CA PRO A 88 11.38 2.09 13.19
C PRO A 88 11.05 3.28 14.09
N LYS A 89 11.02 4.46 13.48
CA LYS A 89 10.52 5.67 14.14
C LYS A 89 9.05 5.79 13.80
N THR A 90 8.26 6.23 14.77
CA THR A 90 6.89 6.67 14.51
C THR A 90 6.90 7.88 13.58
N GLU A 91 5.73 8.14 13.01
CA GLU A 91 5.46 9.13 11.97
C GLU A 91 6.30 10.40 12.13
N ALA A 92 7.17 10.67 11.15
CA ALA A 92 7.75 11.99 10.99
C ALA A 92 6.62 12.91 10.48
N GLN A 93 6.47 14.11 11.04
CA GLN A 93 5.57 15.09 10.45
C GLN A 93 6.07 15.41 9.04
N VAL A 94 5.32 14.96 8.05
CA VAL A 94 5.61 15.23 6.65
C VAL A 94 4.80 16.47 6.26
N GLU A 95 5.48 17.59 6.03
CA GLU A 95 4.82 18.86 5.72
C GLU A 95 4.26 18.91 4.29
N ASN A 96 4.71 18.06 3.37
CA ASN A 96 4.26 18.07 1.97
C ASN A 96 4.14 16.68 1.32
N LEU A 97 3.35 16.60 0.24
CA LEU A 97 3.08 15.36 -0.50
C LEU A 97 4.30 14.79 -1.25
N TYR A 98 5.28 15.62 -1.60
CA TYR A 98 6.49 15.22 -2.31
C TYR A 98 7.36 14.30 -1.45
N ASP A 99 7.45 14.61 -0.15
CA ASP A 99 8.19 13.83 0.83
C ASP A 99 7.54 12.46 1.08
N VAL A 100 6.22 12.34 0.98
CA VAL A 100 5.51 11.05 1.06
C VAL A 100 5.90 10.15 -0.12
N VAL A 101 5.85 10.66 -1.34
CA VAL A 101 6.21 9.89 -2.55
C VAL A 101 7.67 9.46 -2.51
N LEU A 102 8.58 10.35 -2.07
CA LEU A 102 10.00 10.01 -1.93
C LEU A 102 10.22 8.95 -0.85
N THR A 103 9.47 9.00 0.25
CA THR A 103 9.54 8.02 1.33
C THR A 103 9.05 6.64 0.87
N LEU A 104 7.91 6.59 0.18
CA LEU A 104 7.39 5.35 -0.40
C LEU A 104 8.35 4.78 -1.45
N ARG A 105 8.97 5.62 -2.28
CA ARG A 105 9.98 5.20 -3.26
C ARG A 105 11.24 4.63 -2.59
N ARG A 106 11.69 5.24 -1.48
CA ARG A 106 12.82 4.71 -0.68
C ARG A 106 12.49 3.36 -0.06
N LEU A 107 11.29 3.21 0.52
CA LEU A 107 10.85 1.93 1.06
C LEU A 107 10.79 0.85 -0.03
N ALA A 108 10.23 1.17 -1.20
CA ALA A 108 10.20 0.26 -2.34
C ALA A 108 11.61 -0.14 -2.82
N GLN A 109 12.56 0.80 -2.90
CA GLN A 109 13.95 0.48 -3.25
C GLN A 109 14.64 -0.41 -2.23
N ILE A 110 14.41 -0.18 -0.92
CA ILE A 110 14.99 -1.03 0.13
C ILE A 110 14.46 -2.47 0.00
N ILE A 111 13.16 -2.64 -0.25
CA ILE A 111 12.53 -3.95 -0.45
C ILE A 111 13.08 -4.68 -1.68
N VAL A 112 13.39 -3.96 -2.77
CA VAL A 112 13.89 -4.56 -4.02
C VAL A 112 15.41 -4.79 -4.02
N SER A 113 16.17 -4.10 -3.17
CA SER A 113 17.64 -4.14 -3.13
C SER A 113 18.26 -5.21 -2.23
N LYS A 114 17.45 -6.08 -1.62
CA LYS A 114 17.85 -7.25 -0.83
C LYS A 114 17.26 -8.51 -1.45
#